data_AF-A0A1V5QRI8-F1
#
_entry.id   AF-A0A1V5QRI8-F1
#
_cell.length_a   1.000
_cell.length_b   1.000
_cell.length_c   1.000
_cell.angle_alpha   90.00
_cell.angle_beta   90.00
_cell.angle_gamma   90.00
#
_symmetry.space_group_name_H-M   'P 1'
#
loop_
_entity.id
_entity.type
_entity.pdbx_description
1 polymer ?
#
loop_
_entity_poly.entity_id
_entity_poly.type
_entity_poly.pdbx_seq_one_letter_code
_entity_poly.pdbx_strand_id
1 'polypeptide(L)'
;MEERLQAEARQGAAQEALVALTEARQALAPWKAKIADLQAQGRRAKDPVTAAEIALELAKAEAAATPLAQAVKQAQFNHQRLVALAQRAPAAVA
;
A
#
# COMPACT_ATOMS: atom_id res chain seq x y z
N MET A 1 16.48 17.39 27.72
CA MET A 1 16.60 17.96 26.36
C MET A 1 16.70 16.87 25.30
N GLU A 2 17.56 15.85 25.49
CA GLU A 2 17.73 14.72 24.55
C GLU A 2 16.46 13.87 24.35
N GLU A 3 15.62 13.69 25.37
CA GLU A 3 14.37 12.91 25.25
C GLU A 3 13.33 13.57 24.34
N ARG A 4 13.23 14.91 24.33
CA ARG A 4 12.34 15.65 23.44
C ARG A 4 12.77 15.51 21.97
N LEU A 5 14.07 15.63 21.71
CA LEU A 5 14.63 15.46 20.36
C LEU A 5 14.42 14.03 19.84
N GLN A 6 14.54 13.01 20.69
CA GLN A 6 14.26 11.63 20.31
C GLN A 6 12.76 11.39 20.06
N ALA A 7 11.87 12.01 20.84
CA ALA A 7 10.43 11.92 20.62
C ALA A 7 10.02 12.59 19.30
N GLU A 8 10.54 13.78 19.00
CA GLU A 8 10.34 14.49 17.74
C GLU A 8 10.87 13.70 16.54
N ALA A 9 12.07 13.12 16.65
CA ALA A 9 12.64 12.27 15.61
C ALA A 9 11.77 11.02 15.31
N ARG A 10 11.18 10.40 16.34
CA ARG A 10 10.25 9.26 16.16
C ARG A 10 8.92 9.68 15.54
N GLN A 11 8.40 10.85 15.90
CA GLN A 11 7.19 11.42 15.29
C GLN A 11 7.44 11.78 13.82
N GLY A 12 8.59 12.38 13.50
CA GLY A 12 9.03 12.66 12.13
C GLY A 12 9.14 11.39 11.29
N ALA A 13 9.81 10.35 11.79
CA ALA A 13 9.93 9.06 11.11
C ALA A 13 8.56 8.38 10.88
N ALA A 14 7.63 8.46 11.85
CA ALA A 14 6.29 7.91 11.70
C ALA A 14 5.47 8.65 10.62
N GLN A 15 5.65 9.97 10.51
CA GLN A 15 5.04 10.80 9.48
C GLN A 15 5.60 10.49 8.09
N GLU A 16 6.92 10.35 7.95
CA GLU A 16 7.56 9.93 6.68
C GLU A 16 7.04 8.55 6.23
N ALA A 17 6.91 7.59 7.15
CA ALA A 17 6.36 6.29 6.83
C ALA A 17 4.87 6.34 6.40
N LEU A 18 4.10 7.31 6.91
CA LEU A 18 2.72 7.54 6.45
C LEU A 18 2.68 8.08 5.01
N VAL A 19 3.60 8.98 4.67
CA VAL A 19 3.74 9.50 3.30
C VAL A 19 4.07 8.36 2.34
N ALA A 20 5.09 7.56 2.64
CA ALA A 20 5.47 6.40 1.82
C ALA A 20 4.33 5.38 1.66
N LEU A 21 3.55 5.12 2.73
CA LEU A 21 2.35 4.28 2.65
C LEU A 21 1.28 4.88 1.72
N THR A 22 1.08 6.20 1.79
CA THR A 22 0.10 6.91 0.98
C THR A 22 0.48 6.85 -0.49
N GLU A 23 1.74 7.11 -0.82
CA GLU A 23 2.28 7.00 -2.18
C GLU A 23 2.14 5.58 -2.73
N ALA A 24 2.51 4.56 -1.95
CA ALA A 24 2.35 3.16 -2.36
C ALA A 24 0.87 2.80 -2.63
N ARG A 25 -0.06 3.33 -1.82
CA ARG A 25 -1.50 3.13 -2.02
C ARG A 25 -2.01 3.83 -3.28
N GLN A 26 -1.55 5.05 -3.54
CA GLN A 26 -1.89 5.80 -4.75
C GLN A 26 -1.37 5.09 -6.00
N ALA A 27 -0.16 4.53 -5.96
CA ALA A 27 0.40 3.75 -7.07
C ALA A 27 -0.38 2.46 -7.34
N LEU A 28 -0.92 1.81 -6.30
CA LEU A 28 -1.72 0.57 -6.43
C LEU A 28 -3.17 0.82 -6.87
N ALA A 29 -3.75 1.98 -6.54
CA ALA A 29 -5.14 2.32 -6.84
C ALA A 29 -5.57 2.12 -8.32
N PRO A 30 -4.83 2.61 -9.33
CA PRO A 30 -5.23 2.42 -10.73
C PRO A 30 -5.24 0.94 -11.15
N TRP A 31 -4.32 0.13 -10.60
CA TRP A 31 -4.30 -1.30 -10.88
C TRP A 31 -5.50 -2.04 -10.30
N LYS A 32 -5.95 -1.67 -9.09
CA LYS A 32 -7.19 -2.23 -8.51
C LYS A 32 -8.41 -1.93 -9.39
N ALA A 33 -8.52 -0.70 -9.89
CA ALA A 33 -9.60 -0.32 -10.79
C ALA A 33 -9.53 -1.11 -12.11
N LYS A 34 -8.34 -1.22 -12.72
CA LYS A 34 -8.13 -1.99 -13.96
C LYS A 34 -8.47 -3.47 -13.78
N ILE A 35 -8.05 -4.10 -12.69
CA ILE A 35 -8.35 -5.50 -12.37
C ILE A 35 -9.86 -5.70 -12.23
N ALA A 36 -10.55 -4.82 -11.48
CA ALA A 36 -12.00 -4.92 -11.30
C ALA A 36 -12.77 -4.78 -12.63
N ASP A 37 -12.31 -3.88 -13.51
CA ASP A 37 -12.89 -3.69 -14.83
C ASP A 37 -12.65 -4.91 -15.74
N LEU A 38 -11.42 -5.42 -15.82
CA LEU A 38 -11.09 -6.63 -16.59
C LEU A 38 -11.87 -7.85 -16.11
N GLN A 39 -12.06 -8.01 -14.79
CA GLN A 39 -12.92 -9.07 -14.24
C GLN A 39 -14.38 -8.90 -14.66
N ALA A 40 -14.90 -7.67 -14.71
CA ALA A 40 -16.26 -7.41 -15.18
C ALA A 40 -16.42 -7.67 -16.69
N GLN A 41 -15.43 -7.30 -17.50
CA GLN A 41 -15.39 -7.59 -18.93
C GLN A 41 -15.33 -9.11 -19.18
N GLY A 42 -14.48 -9.83 -18.45
CA GLY A 42 -14.34 -11.29 -18.58
C GLY A 42 -15.63 -12.04 -18.26
N ARG A 43 -16.42 -11.56 -17.29
CA ARG A 43 -17.77 -12.10 -16.99
C ARG A 43 -18.80 -11.84 -18.10
N ARG A 44 -18.58 -10.84 -18.96
CA ARG A 44 -19.50 -10.44 -20.04
C ARG A 44 -19.08 -10.98 -21.41
N ALA A 45 -17.84 -11.45 -21.54
CA ALA A 45 -17.33 -12.03 -22.77
C ALA A 45 -18.16 -13.27 -23.15
N LYS A 46 -18.66 -13.30 -24.39
CA LYS A 46 -19.49 -14.39 -24.90
C LYS A 46 -18.73 -15.33 -25.81
N ASP A 47 -17.66 -14.84 -26.45
CA ASP A 47 -16.78 -15.63 -27.28
C ASP A 47 -15.51 -16.05 -26.50
N PRO A 48 -15.00 -17.26 -26.76
CA PRO A 48 -13.88 -17.82 -26.00
C PRO A 48 -12.54 -17.12 -26.28
N VAL A 49 -12.38 -16.48 -27.43
CA VAL A 49 -11.13 -15.80 -27.82
C VAL A 49 -10.97 -14.53 -26.99
N THR A 50 -11.97 -13.64 -26.99
CA THR A 50 -11.99 -12.44 -26.17
C THR A 50 -11.95 -12.78 -24.68
N ALA A 51 -12.60 -13.86 -24.23
CA ALA A 51 -12.47 -14.32 -22.85
C ALA A 51 -11.03 -14.68 -22.49
N ALA A 52 -10.30 -15.37 -23.39
CA ALA A 52 -8.90 -15.71 -23.18
C ALA A 52 -7.98 -14.47 -23.21
N GLU A 53 -8.23 -13.52 -24.11
CA GLU A 53 -7.49 -12.25 -24.17
C GLU A 53 -7.68 -11.42 -22.89
N ILE A 54 -8.91 -11.30 -22.39
CA ILE A 54 -9.20 -10.61 -21.14
C ILE A 54 -8.55 -11.32 -19.96
N ALA A 55 -8.58 -12.65 -19.91
CA ALA A 55 -7.92 -13.42 -18.86
C ALA A 55 -6.39 -13.21 -18.85
N LEU A 56 -5.77 -13.13 -20.03
CA LEU A 56 -4.35 -12.83 -20.16
C LEU A 56 -4.02 -11.41 -19.66
N GLU A 57 -4.82 -10.41 -20.05
CA GLU A 57 -4.63 -9.02 -19.59
C GLU A 57 -4.88 -8.87 -18.08
N LEU A 58 -5.84 -9.61 -17.54
CA LEU A 58 -6.10 -9.69 -16.11
C LEU A 58 -4.88 -10.25 -15.37
N ALA A 59 -4.31 -11.36 -15.85
CA ALA A 59 -3.11 -11.95 -15.25
C ALA A 59 -1.91 -11.00 -15.29
N LYS A 60 -1.71 -10.26 -16.39
CA LYS A 60 -0.66 -9.23 -16.48
C LYS A 60 -0.89 -8.09 -15.47
N ALA A 61 -2.14 -7.63 -15.34
CA ALA A 61 -2.48 -6.58 -14.40
C ALA A 61 -2.28 -7.02 -12.93
N GLU A 62 -2.66 -8.25 -12.59
CA GLU A 62 -2.44 -8.84 -11.26
C GLU A 62 -0.95 -9.02 -10.96
N ALA A 63 -0.16 -9.48 -11.93
CA ALA A 63 1.29 -9.60 -11.80
C ALA A 63 1.95 -8.24 -11.54
N ALA A 64 1.53 -7.19 -12.26
CA ALA A 64 2.04 -5.82 -12.05
C ALA A 64 1.60 -5.22 -10.71
N ALA A 65 0.38 -5.55 -10.24
CA ALA A 65 -0.14 -5.05 -8.97
C ALA A 65 0.48 -5.74 -7.74
N THR A 66 0.94 -6.99 -7.88
CA THR A 66 1.48 -7.79 -6.78
C THR A 66 2.64 -7.12 -6.02
N PRO A 67 3.73 -6.65 -6.67
CA PRO A 67 4.82 -5.97 -5.96
C PRO A 67 4.37 -4.67 -5.29
N LEU A 68 3.43 -3.93 -5.89
CA LEU A 68 2.85 -2.73 -5.29
C LEU A 68 2.00 -3.06 -4.04
N ALA A 69 1.23 -4.14 -4.10
CA ALA A 69 0.48 -4.64 -2.94
C ALA A 69 1.41 -5.08 -1.80
N GLN A 70 2.54 -5.71 -2.12
CA GLN A 70 3.58 -6.03 -1.14
C GLN A 70 4.21 -4.77 -0.54
N ALA A 71 4.53 -3.77 -1.36
CA ALA A 71 5.05 -2.48 -0.92
C ALA A 71 4.08 -1.76 0.03
N VAL A 72 2.78 -1.75 -0.28
CA VAL A 72 1.74 -1.20 0.61
C VAL A 72 1.71 -1.92 1.96
N LYS A 73 1.77 -3.27 1.95
CA LYS A 73 1.80 -4.05 3.20
C LYS A 73 3.05 -3.73 4.04
N GLN A 74 4.21 -3.65 3.40
CA GLN A 74 5.46 -3.33 4.08
C GLN A 74 5.46 -1.91 4.65
N ALA A 75 5.01 -0.92 3.86
CA ALA A 75 4.90 0.46 4.32
C ALA A 75 3.90 0.59 5.47
N GLN A 76 2.78 -0.14 5.42
CA GLN A 76 1.79 -0.16 6.50
C GLN A 76 2.38 -0.76 7.78
N PHE A 77 3.10 -1.88 7.67
CA PHE A 77 3.79 -2.49 8.81
C PHE A 77 4.81 -1.52 9.42
N ASN A 78 5.64 -0.87 8.60
CA ASN A 78 6.63 0.10 9.06
C ASN A 78 5.99 1.29 9.78
N HIS A 79 4.93 1.85 9.20
CA HIS A 79 4.19 2.96 9.81
C HIS A 79 3.59 2.54 11.17
N GLN A 80 2.90 1.40 11.25
CA GLN A 80 2.34 0.89 12.51
C GLN A 80 3.42 0.65 13.56
N ARG A 81 4.58 0.10 13.16
CA ARG A 81 5.72 -0.12 14.05
C ARG A 81 6.26 1.19 14.60
N LEU A 82 6.45 2.20 13.76
CA LEU A 82 6.98 3.51 14.16
C LEU A 82 6.01 4.28 15.05
N VAL A 83 4.70 4.23 14.74
CA VAL A 83 3.66 4.80 15.59
C VAL A 83 3.65 4.13 16.97
N ALA A 84 3.72 2.80 17.03
CA ALA A 84 3.76 2.09 18.30
C ALA A 84 5.02 2.45 19.13
N LEU A 85 6.18 2.64 18.48
CA LEU A 85 7.40 3.10 19.15
C LEU A 85 7.31 4.55 19.62
N ALA A 86 6.63 5.41 18.87
CA ALA A 86 6.37 6.81 19.26
C ALA A 86 5.39 6.88 20.44
N GLN A 87 4.36 6.03 20.47
CA GLN A 87 3.38 5.95 21.57
C GLN A 87 3.94 5.30 22.85
N ARG A 88 4.88 4.36 22.71
CA ARG A 88 5.54 3.68 23.84
C ARG A 88 6.75 4.44 24.39
N ALA A 89 7.16 5.54 23.76
CA ALA A 89 8.02 6.49 24.43
C ALA A 89 7.22 6.96 25.66
N PRO A 90 7.69 6.70 26.90
CA PRO A 90 7.02 7.25 28.06
C PRO A 90 6.91 8.75 27.86
N ALA A 91 5.83 9.34 28.35
CA ALA A 91 5.76 10.76 28.66
C ALA A 91 6.80 11.06 29.76
N ALA A 92 8.09 10.92 29.44
CA ALA A 92 9.18 11.45 30.23
C ALA A 92 9.22 12.94 29.88
N VAL A 93 8.30 13.66 30.52
CA VAL A 93 8.46 14.93 31.27
C VAL A 93 7.05 15.44 31.52
N ALA A 94 6.54 15.15 32.73
CA ALA A 94 5.80 16.13 33.50
C ALA A 94 6.74 16.61 34.61
#